data_AF-A0A254RJL1-F1
#
_entry.id   AF-A0A254RJL1-F1
#
_cell.length_a   1.000
_cell.length_b   1.000
_cell.length_c   1.000
_cell.angle_alpha   90.00
_cell.angle_beta   90.00
_cell.angle_gamma   90.00
#
_symmetry.space_group_name_H-M   'P 1'
#
loop_
_entity.id
_entity.type
_entity.pdbx_description
1 polymer ?
#
loop_
_entity_poly.entity_id
_entity_poly.type
_entity_poly.pdbx_seq_one_letter_code
_entity_poly.pdbx_strand_id
1 'polypeptide(L)' 'MMKCEWILCPVCGSKTRNKIRKDTVLENYPLYCPKCRQFFLIFL' A
#
# COMPACT_ATOMS: atom_id res chain seq x y z
N MET A 1 -7.63 -18.72 8.93
CA MET A 1 -7.30 -18.16 7.60
C MET A 1 -6.74 -16.75 7.82
N MET A 2 -5.51 -16.46 7.41
CA MET A 2 -4.93 -15.11 7.57
C MET A 2 -5.61 -14.15 6.60
N LYS A 3 -6.15 -13.03 7.12
CA LYS A 3 -6.79 -12.00 6.29
C LYS A 3 -5.70 -11.11 5.68
N CYS A 4 -5.80 -10.89 4.38
CA CYS A 4 -5.00 -9.88 3.69
C CYS A 4 -5.85 -8.61 3.47
N GLU A 5 -5.23 -7.46 3.69
CA GLU A 5 -5.84 -6.15 3.51
C GLU A 5 -5.15 -5.41 2.36
N TRP A 6 -5.87 -4.49 1.70
CA TRP A 6 -5.28 -3.66 0.66
C TRP A 6 -4.57 -2.47 1.29
N ILE A 7 -3.37 -2.15 0.83
CA ILE A 7 -2.77 -0.86 1.14
C ILE A 7 -3.61 0.22 0.46
N LEU A 8 -4.03 1.23 1.22
CA LEU A 8 -4.71 2.40 0.70
C LEU A 8 -3.70 3.48 0.36
N CYS A 9 -3.96 4.22 -0.73
CA CYS A 9 -3.10 5.35 -1.09
C CYS A 9 -3.16 6.42 0.02
N PRO A 10 -2.01 6.89 0.55
CA PRO A 10 -1.99 7.88 1.63
C PRO A 10 -2.54 9.25 1.21
N VAL A 11 -2.59 9.54 -0.10
CA VAL A 11 -3.07 10.82 -0.63
C VAL A 11 -4.57 10.80 -0.96
N CYS A 12 -5.08 9.72 -1.54
CA CYS A 12 -6.45 9.69 -2.08
C CYS A 12 -7.34 8.60 -1.47
N GLY A 13 -6.84 7.82 -0.51
CA GLY A 13 -7.56 6.74 0.17
C GLY A 13 -8.00 5.58 -0.73
N SER A 14 -7.67 5.61 -2.03
CA SER A 14 -8.11 4.59 -2.98
C SER A 14 -7.28 3.31 -2.80
N LYS A 15 -7.91 2.16 -3.02
CA LYS A 15 -7.24 0.85 -2.96
C LYS A 15 -6.09 0.81 -3.97
N THR A 16 -4.91 0.42 -3.51
CA THR A 16 -3.78 0.12 -4.39
C THR A 16 -3.83 -1.34 -4.85
N ARG A 17 -2.87 -1.77 -5.68
CA ARG A 17 -2.75 -3.16 -6.13
C ARG A 17 -2.00 -4.06 -5.13
N ASN A 18 -1.55 -3.51 -4.02
CA ASN A 18 -0.77 -4.25 -3.04
C ASN A 18 -1.65 -4.71 -1.89
N LYS A 19 -1.61 -6.02 -1.62
CA LYS A 19 -2.19 -6.60 -0.41
C LYS A 19 -1.08 -6.90 0.59
N ILE A 20 -1.39 -6.72 1.85
CA ILE A 20 -0.52 -7.02 2.98
C ILE A 20 -1.24 -7.90 3.98
N ARG A 21 -0.47 -8.63 4.76
CA ARG A 21 -0.96 -9.31 5.96
C ARG A 21 -0.57 -8.50 7.19
N LYS A 22 -1.15 -8.86 8.34
CA LYS A 22 -0.85 -8.22 9.63
C LYS A 22 0.63 -8.31 10.04
N ASP A 23 1.36 -9.31 9.54
CA ASP A 23 2.77 -9.58 9.82
C ASP A 23 3.71 -9.09 8.70
N THR A 24 3.20 -8.36 7.70
CA THR A 24 4.05 -7.79 6.64
C THR A 24 4.69 -6.51 7.13
N VAL A 25 6.02 -6.43 7.04
CA VAL A 25 6.79 -5.19 7.27
C VAL A 25 7.28 -4.66 5.92
N LEU A 26 7.08 -3.36 5.67
CA LEU A 26 7.57 -2.67 4.48
C LEU A 26 8.45 -1.49 4.91
N GLU A 27 9.69 -1.45 4.43
CA GLU A 27 10.62 -0.36 4.69
C GLU A 27 11.05 0.28 3.37
N ASN A 28 10.99 1.62 3.28
CA ASN A 28 11.34 2.38 2.07
C ASN A 28 10.64 1.86 0.80
N TYR A 29 9.40 1.38 0.93
CA TYR A 29 8.73 0.67 -0.16
C TYR A 29 8.08 1.67 -1.14
N PRO A 30 8.42 1.64 -2.44
CA PRO A 30 7.80 2.52 -3.44
C PRO A 30 6.40 2.00 -3.82
N LEU A 31 5.37 2.62 -3.27
CA LEU A 31 3.97 2.36 -3.57
C LEU A 31 3.50 3.23 -4.74
N TYR A 32 3.16 2.61 -5.88
CA TYR A 32 2.51 3.31 -6.99
C TYR A 32 1.01 3.43 -6.80
N CYS A 33 0.46 4.64 -7.00
CA CYS A 33 -0.98 4.85 -7.08
C CYS A 33 -1.41 5.22 -8.51
N PRO A 34 -2.23 4.41 -9.21
CA PRO A 34 -2.67 4.72 -10.57
C PRO A 34 -3.61 5.93 -10.64
N LYS A 35 -4.33 6.25 -9.56
CA LYS A 35 -5.23 7.42 -9.49
C LYS A 35 -4.44 8.72 -9.36
N CYS A 36 -3.39 8.73 -8.54
CA CYS A 36 -2.51 9.89 -8.36
C CYS A 36 -1.39 9.96 -9.41
N ARG A 37 -1.13 8.85 -10.11
CA ARG A 37 -0.06 8.69 -11.13
C ARG A 37 1.33 9.02 -10.60
N GLN A 38 1.60 8.68 -9.34
CA GLN A 38 2.89 8.91 -8.70
C GLN A 38 3.25 7.77 -7.74
N PHE A 39 4.53 7.72 -7.38
CA PHE A 39 5.08 6.79 -6.40
C PHE A 39 5.21 7.49 -5.06
N PHE A 40 4.97 6.74 -3.98
CA PHE A 40 5.16 7.19 -2.61
C PHE A 40 6.07 6.21 -1.89
N LEU A 41 6.99 6.70 -1.07
CA LEU A 41 7.69 5.84 -0.12
C LEU A 41 6.78 5.64 1.09
N ILE A 42 6.51 4.39 1.43
CA ILE A 42 5.71 4.03 2.60
C ILE A 42 6.50 3.13 3.55
N PHE A 43 6.09 3.16 4.81
CA PHE A 43 6.56 2.29 5.87
C PHE A 43 5.33 1.70 6.56
N LEU A 44 5.31 0.39 6.77
CA LEU A 44 4.18 -0.31 7.36
C LEU A 44 4.64 -1.48 8.22
#